data_AF-A0A662DGM0-F1
#
_entry.id   AF-A0A662DGM0-F1
#
_cell.length_a   1.000
_cell.length_b   1.000
_cell.length_c   1.000
_cell.angle_alpha   90.00
_cell.angle_beta   90.00
_cell.angle_gamma   90.00
#
_symmetry.space_group_name_H-M   'P 1'
#
loop_
_entity.id
_entity.type
_entity.pdbx_description
1 polymer ?
#
loop_
_entity_poly.entity_id
_entity_poly.type
_entity_poly.pdbx_seq_one_letter_code
_entity_poly.pdbx_strand_id
1 'polypeptide(L)'
;VGLNPPFAELAEDVHVSLAEALNDEVAEHARELIATLAGYEPGVSTVLIEFARGGPEGTQPPLPDPYGYSFSLRHLSPDILSRAAALYVWVTPEESRRRNLDRAVPGLEGDASILHHGVPEVVMRGDYGVDDFLWLMERGGGRSIGVETDDGTFAIPAAVFDNRVDHTSFLRADHSEWDPGLVEELHRALEGSFAELDSRK
;
A
#
# COMPACT_ATOMS: atom_id res chain seq x y z
N VAL A 1 -11.65 -25.51 -5.97
CA VAL A 1 -12.56 -26.01 -4.92
C VAL A 1 -12.56 -24.96 -3.82
N GLY A 2 -13.62 -24.15 -3.74
CA GLY A 2 -13.77 -23.13 -2.69
C GLY A 2 -14.37 -23.78 -1.45
N LEU A 3 -13.89 -23.38 -0.28
CA LEU A 3 -14.59 -23.69 0.97
C LEU A 3 -15.98 -23.05 0.91
N ASN A 4 -16.99 -23.69 1.51
CA ASN A 4 -18.28 -23.03 1.74
C ASN A 4 -18.00 -21.70 2.47
N PRO A 5 -18.67 -20.60 2.09
CA PRO A 5 -18.45 -19.32 2.77
C PRO A 5 -18.61 -19.53 4.27
N PRO A 6 -17.67 -19.02 5.09
CA PRO A 6 -17.85 -19.09 6.54
C PRO A 6 -19.22 -18.52 6.87
N PHE A 7 -19.97 -19.23 7.71
CA PHE A 7 -21.33 -18.89 8.15
C PHE A 7 -22.47 -19.13 7.15
N ALA A 8 -22.22 -19.69 5.96
CA ALA A 8 -23.30 -20.01 5.00
C ALA A 8 -24.29 -21.09 5.49
N GLU A 9 -23.90 -21.87 6.49
CA GLU A 9 -24.70 -22.96 7.07
C GLU A 9 -25.36 -22.57 8.40
N LEU A 10 -25.30 -21.29 8.82
CA LEU A 10 -26.01 -20.85 10.02
C LEU A 10 -27.52 -20.91 9.79
N ALA A 11 -28.26 -21.20 10.86
CA ALA A 11 -29.72 -21.18 10.82
C ALA A 11 -30.24 -19.75 10.58
N GLU A 12 -31.39 -19.63 9.93
CA GLU A 12 -31.97 -18.35 9.52
C GLU A 12 -32.22 -17.40 10.72
N ASP A 13 -32.65 -17.95 11.85
CA ASP A 13 -32.84 -17.21 13.10
C ASP A 13 -31.53 -16.62 13.63
N VAL A 14 -30.43 -17.37 13.54
CA VAL A 14 -29.09 -16.89 13.91
C VAL A 14 -28.63 -15.77 12.97
N HIS A 15 -28.89 -15.88 11.67
CA HIS A 15 -28.60 -14.80 10.73
C HIS A 15 -29.37 -13.51 11.07
N VAL A 16 -30.66 -13.63 11.39
CA VAL A 16 -31.50 -12.49 11.78
C VAL A 16 -30.97 -11.85 13.08
N SER A 17 -30.71 -12.66 14.11
CA SER A 17 -30.19 -12.14 15.39
C SER A 17 -28.80 -11.50 15.23
N LEU A 18 -27.93 -12.04 14.37
CA LEU A 18 -26.63 -11.44 14.10
C LEU A 18 -26.77 -10.09 13.36
N ALA A 19 -27.65 -10.02 12.36
CA ALA A 19 -27.91 -8.78 11.63
C ALA A 19 -28.46 -7.69 12.56
N GLU A 20 -29.39 -8.03 13.46
CA GLU A 20 -29.92 -7.10 14.46
C GLU A 20 -28.83 -6.62 15.43
N ALA A 21 -27.98 -7.54 15.92
CA ALA A 21 -26.92 -7.21 16.86
C ALA A 21 -25.84 -6.30 16.24
N LEU A 22 -25.56 -6.45 14.94
CA LEU A 22 -24.55 -5.67 14.23
C LEU A 22 -25.10 -4.40 13.57
N ASN A 23 -26.42 -4.20 13.54
CA ASN A 23 -27.04 -3.16 12.71
C ASN A 23 -26.52 -1.75 13.03
N ASP A 24 -26.36 -1.42 14.31
CA ASP A 24 -25.92 -0.08 14.72
C ASP A 24 -24.45 0.18 14.37
N GLU A 25 -23.57 -0.81 14.58
CA GLU A 25 -22.14 -0.77 14.23
C GLU A 25 -21.96 -0.69 12.70
N VAL A 26 -22.69 -1.50 11.93
CA VAL A 26 -22.66 -1.46 10.46
C VAL A 26 -23.19 -0.13 9.95
N ALA A 27 -24.24 0.42 10.55
CA ALA A 27 -24.79 1.71 10.16
C ALA A 27 -23.82 2.87 10.48
N GLU A 28 -23.08 2.78 11.59
CA GLU A 28 -22.00 3.71 11.93
C GLU A 28 -20.86 3.63 10.93
N HIS A 29 -20.36 2.44 10.66
CA HIS A 29 -19.31 2.21 9.66
C HIS A 29 -19.72 2.72 8.26
N ALA A 30 -20.97 2.48 7.86
CA ALA A 30 -21.50 3.00 6.59
C ALA A 30 -21.53 4.54 6.57
N ARG A 31 -21.90 5.20 7.67
CA ARG A 31 -21.84 6.67 7.77
C ARG A 31 -20.41 7.19 7.67
N GLU A 32 -19.45 6.53 8.30
CA GLU A 32 -18.03 6.88 8.21
C GLU A 32 -17.52 6.75 6.78
N LEU A 33 -17.79 5.62 6.10
CA LEU A 33 -17.42 5.42 4.69
C LEU A 33 -18.02 6.50 3.79
N ILE A 34 -19.30 6.83 3.97
CA ILE A 34 -19.96 7.90 3.22
C ILE A 34 -19.28 9.25 3.50
N ALA A 35 -18.93 9.54 4.76
CA ALA A 35 -18.26 10.78 5.14
C ALA A 35 -16.86 10.88 4.52
N THR A 36 -16.08 9.78 4.51
CA THR A 36 -14.78 9.71 3.83
C THR A 36 -14.92 9.97 2.33
N LEU A 37 -15.97 9.45 1.71
CA LEU A 37 -16.25 9.65 0.28
C LEU A 37 -16.89 11.00 -0.03
N ALA A 38 -17.45 11.71 0.95
CA ALA A 38 -18.14 12.98 0.73
C ALA A 38 -17.21 14.10 0.22
N GLY A 39 -15.90 13.96 0.42
CA GLY A 39 -14.87 14.86 -0.12
C GLY A 39 -14.32 14.45 -1.50
N TYR A 40 -14.74 13.31 -2.05
CA TYR A 40 -14.27 12.85 -3.36
C TYR A 40 -15.01 13.59 -4.48
N GLU A 41 -14.25 14.26 -5.34
CA GLU A 41 -14.76 14.91 -6.54
C GLU A 41 -14.17 14.21 -7.78
N PRO A 42 -15.00 13.54 -8.61
CA PRO A 42 -14.55 12.90 -9.84
C PRO A 42 -13.84 13.89 -10.77
N GLY A 43 -12.61 13.53 -11.18
CA GLY A 43 -11.78 14.37 -12.06
C GLY A 43 -10.98 15.47 -11.35
N VAL A 44 -11.17 15.66 -10.04
CA VAL A 44 -10.39 16.59 -9.22
C VAL A 44 -9.57 15.85 -8.16
N SER A 45 -10.18 14.90 -7.45
CA SER A 45 -9.50 14.14 -6.41
C SER A 45 -8.64 13.01 -6.99
N THR A 46 -7.44 12.85 -6.42
CA THR A 46 -6.58 11.69 -6.65
C THR A 46 -6.87 10.64 -5.58
N VAL A 47 -7.09 9.39 -5.99
CA VAL A 47 -7.17 8.24 -5.07
C VAL A 47 -5.78 7.64 -4.91
N LEU A 48 -5.32 7.49 -3.67
CA LEU A 48 -4.08 6.79 -3.36
C LEU A 48 -4.39 5.35 -2.94
N ILE A 49 -3.74 4.37 -3.58
CA ILE A 49 -3.83 2.95 -3.21
C ILE A 49 -2.42 2.51 -2.83
N GLU A 50 -2.23 2.10 -1.58
CA GLU A 50 -0.94 1.66 -1.07
C GLU A 50 -0.79 0.15 -1.17
N PHE A 51 0.36 -0.29 -1.68
CA PHE A 51 0.83 -1.66 -1.59
C PHE A 51 2.18 -1.65 -0.86
N ALA A 52 2.31 -2.48 0.16
CA ALA A 52 3.52 -2.49 1.00
C ALA A 52 4.16 -3.89 1.13
N ARG A 53 3.46 -4.95 0.70
CA ARG A 53 3.91 -6.33 0.90
C ARG A 53 4.58 -6.86 -0.36
N GLY A 54 5.69 -7.56 -0.15
CA GLY A 54 6.41 -8.30 -1.16
C GLY A 54 6.32 -9.80 -0.87
N GLY A 55 7.46 -10.42 -0.60
CA GLY A 55 7.57 -11.83 -0.23
C GLY A 55 8.75 -12.14 0.69
N PRO A 56 8.99 -13.44 0.94
CA PRO A 56 9.97 -13.87 1.92
C PRO A 56 11.40 -13.55 1.48
N GLU A 57 12.24 -13.19 2.44
CA GLU A 57 13.67 -12.96 2.22
C GLU A 57 14.32 -14.17 1.53
N GLY A 58 15.18 -13.89 0.54
CA GLY A 58 15.85 -14.92 -0.26
C GLY A 58 15.03 -15.48 -1.42
N THR A 59 13.75 -15.10 -1.57
CA THR A 59 13.01 -15.35 -2.82
C THR A 59 13.47 -14.41 -3.93
N GLN A 60 13.26 -14.81 -5.18
CA GLN A 60 13.66 -14.04 -6.36
C GLN A 60 12.44 -13.84 -7.29
N PRO A 61 12.31 -12.67 -7.94
CA PRO A 61 11.28 -12.46 -8.94
C PRO A 61 11.38 -13.42 -10.14
N PRO A 62 10.26 -13.83 -10.77
CA PRO A 62 8.89 -13.50 -10.37
C PRO A 62 8.52 -14.16 -9.04
N LEU A 63 7.92 -13.38 -8.15
CA LEU A 63 7.45 -13.92 -6.87
C LEU A 63 6.21 -14.80 -7.11
N PRO A 64 6.09 -15.94 -6.43
CA PRO A 64 4.93 -16.80 -6.59
C PRO A 64 3.71 -16.21 -5.88
N ASP A 65 2.51 -16.47 -6.39
CA ASP A 65 1.26 -16.15 -5.70
C ASP A 65 1.28 -16.71 -4.26
N PRO A 66 0.83 -15.94 -3.24
CA PRO A 66 0.17 -14.64 -3.30
C PRO A 66 1.11 -13.43 -3.06
N TYR A 67 2.41 -13.56 -3.36
CA TYR A 67 3.41 -12.54 -3.03
C TYR A 67 3.63 -11.50 -4.14
N GLY A 68 4.09 -10.32 -3.73
CA GLY A 68 4.52 -9.26 -4.63
C GLY A 68 3.42 -8.36 -5.19
N TYR A 69 3.87 -7.31 -5.87
CA TYR A 69 3.02 -6.36 -6.55
C TYR A 69 2.37 -6.98 -7.78
N SER A 70 3.03 -7.92 -8.47
CA SER A 70 2.44 -8.62 -9.61
C SER A 70 1.14 -9.34 -9.24
N PHE A 71 1.14 -10.06 -8.12
CA PHE A 71 -0.07 -10.70 -7.59
C PHE A 71 -1.10 -9.66 -7.10
N SER A 72 -0.67 -8.61 -6.41
CA SER A 72 -1.61 -7.67 -5.79
C SER A 72 -2.32 -6.80 -6.83
N LEU A 73 -1.57 -6.26 -7.80
CA LEU A 73 -2.09 -5.31 -8.80
C LEU A 73 -3.09 -5.94 -9.76
N ARG A 74 -2.97 -7.23 -10.08
CA ARG A 74 -3.90 -7.88 -11.03
C ARG A 74 -5.34 -8.01 -10.52
N HIS A 75 -5.57 -7.77 -9.24
CA HIS A 75 -6.92 -7.78 -8.65
C HIS A 75 -7.58 -6.39 -8.66
N LEU A 76 -6.88 -5.34 -9.11
CA LEU A 76 -7.48 -4.04 -9.33
C LEU A 76 -8.35 -4.07 -10.58
N SER A 77 -9.48 -3.35 -10.55
CA SER A 77 -10.36 -3.25 -11.71
C SER A 77 -9.68 -2.60 -12.93
N PRO A 78 -10.08 -2.94 -14.16
CA PRO A 78 -9.64 -2.26 -15.38
C PRO A 78 -9.74 -0.73 -15.34
N ASP A 79 -10.79 -0.20 -14.70
CA ASP A 79 -11.02 1.24 -14.56
C ASP A 79 -9.99 1.94 -13.65
N ILE A 80 -9.41 1.21 -12.70
CA ILE A 80 -8.30 1.71 -11.90
C ILE A 80 -7.01 1.61 -12.71
N LEU A 81 -6.71 0.43 -13.26
CA LEU A 81 -5.47 0.14 -13.96
C LEU A 81 -5.25 1.06 -15.17
N SER A 82 -6.30 1.39 -15.92
CA SER A 82 -6.25 2.27 -17.10
C SER A 82 -5.94 3.74 -16.78
N ARG A 83 -6.11 4.18 -15.53
CA ARG A 83 -5.86 5.55 -15.08
C ARG A 83 -4.70 5.66 -14.08
N ALA A 84 -4.16 4.53 -13.66
CA ALA A 84 -3.17 4.46 -12.61
C ALA A 84 -1.79 4.97 -13.07
N ALA A 85 -1.05 5.52 -12.12
CA ALA A 85 0.39 5.62 -12.16
C ALA A 85 0.93 5.08 -10.84
N ALA A 86 2.13 4.51 -10.86
CA ALA A 86 2.76 3.90 -9.69
C ALA A 86 4.00 4.71 -9.29
N LEU A 87 4.06 5.11 -8.02
CA LEU A 87 5.26 5.63 -7.39
C LEU A 87 5.81 4.58 -6.44
N TYR A 88 7.01 4.07 -6.69
CA TYR A 88 7.67 3.14 -5.80
C TYR A 88 8.62 3.87 -4.86
N VAL A 89 8.30 3.83 -3.56
CA VAL A 89 9.15 4.37 -2.49
C VAL A 89 10.20 3.32 -2.15
N TRP A 90 11.39 3.48 -2.72
CA TRP A 90 12.43 2.46 -2.62
C TRP A 90 13.24 2.59 -1.34
N VAL A 91 13.22 1.55 -0.51
CA VAL A 91 14.08 1.42 0.67
C VAL A 91 14.74 0.04 0.61
N THR A 92 15.97 -0.11 1.12
CA THR A 92 16.56 -1.45 1.23
C THR A 92 15.89 -2.26 2.36
N PRO A 93 15.87 -3.59 2.30
CA PRO A 93 15.30 -4.41 3.38
C PRO A 93 15.96 -4.13 4.75
N GLU A 94 17.27 -3.90 4.78
CA GLU A 94 18.01 -3.56 6.01
C GLU A 94 17.52 -2.23 6.60
N GLU A 95 17.38 -1.22 5.74
CA GLU A 95 16.99 0.11 6.16
C GLU A 95 15.51 0.16 6.57
N SER A 96 14.65 -0.59 5.88
CA SER A 96 13.24 -0.80 6.26
C SER A 96 13.13 -1.41 7.66
N ARG A 97 13.90 -2.48 7.95
CA ARG A 97 13.97 -3.10 9.28
C ARG A 97 14.50 -2.16 10.35
N ARG A 98 15.57 -1.42 10.05
CA ARG A 98 16.15 -0.43 10.97
C ARG A 98 15.12 0.64 11.33
N ARG A 99 14.46 1.24 10.33
CA ARG A 99 13.42 2.26 10.53
C ARG A 99 12.19 1.72 11.26
N ASN A 100 11.81 0.46 11.01
CA ASN A 100 10.73 -0.20 11.73
C ASN A 100 11.07 -0.38 13.22
N LEU A 101 12.30 -0.77 13.55
CA LEU A 101 12.77 -0.88 14.93
C LEU A 101 12.81 0.49 15.63
N ASP A 102 13.37 1.51 14.97
CA ASP A 102 13.47 2.87 15.51
C ASP A 102 12.08 3.48 15.80
N ARG A 103 11.09 3.16 14.97
CA ARG A 103 9.71 3.64 15.10
C ARG A 103 8.93 2.91 16.18
N ALA A 104 9.29 1.66 16.49
CA ALA A 104 8.55 0.80 17.39
C ALA A 104 8.61 1.34 18.82
N VAL A 105 7.57 2.05 19.23
CA VAL A 105 7.39 2.47 20.62
C VAL A 105 6.45 1.47 21.29
N PRO A 106 6.84 0.82 22.40
CA PRO A 106 5.91 0.01 23.17
C PRO A 106 4.77 0.90 23.70
N GLY A 107 3.54 0.63 23.27
CA GLY A 107 2.35 1.15 23.93
C GLY A 107 2.20 0.51 25.31
N LEU A 108 1.72 1.26 26.31
CA LEU A 108 1.49 0.73 27.65
C LEU A 108 0.34 -0.30 27.66
N GLU A 109 -0.54 -0.28 26.65
CA GLU A 109 -1.71 -1.18 26.52
C GLU A 109 -1.86 -1.79 25.11
N GLY A 110 -0.78 -1.86 24.32
CA GLY A 110 -0.88 -2.29 22.90
C GLY A 110 -1.43 -1.21 21.97
N ASP A 111 -1.51 0.03 22.47
CA ASP A 111 -2.02 1.26 21.86
C ASP A 111 -0.98 2.02 21.05
N ALA A 112 0.09 1.35 20.58
CA ALA A 112 1.05 1.98 19.69
C ALA A 112 0.28 2.56 18.48
N SER A 113 0.37 3.88 18.27
CA SER A 113 -0.36 4.54 17.20
C SER A 113 -0.03 3.90 15.85
N ILE A 114 -0.88 4.09 14.84
CA ILE A 114 -0.56 3.62 13.47
C ILE A 114 0.77 4.19 12.96
N LEU A 115 1.26 5.31 13.53
CA LEU A 115 2.55 5.89 13.20
C LEU A 115 3.71 5.35 14.05
N HIS A 116 3.45 4.62 15.13
CA HIS A 116 4.47 4.09 16.05
C HIS A 116 4.42 2.56 16.25
N HIS A 117 3.50 1.88 15.57
CA HIS A 117 3.48 0.42 15.57
C HIS A 117 4.69 -0.15 14.81
N GLY A 118 5.36 -1.10 15.45
CA GLY A 118 6.42 -1.90 14.87
C GLY A 118 5.86 -3.21 14.31
N VAL A 119 6.38 -3.64 13.16
CA VAL A 119 6.10 -4.96 12.60
C VAL A 119 7.11 -5.97 13.18
N PRO A 120 6.68 -7.15 13.66
CA PRO A 120 7.61 -8.16 14.17
C PRO A 120 8.65 -8.59 13.13
N GLU A 121 9.87 -8.90 13.57
CA GLU A 121 10.99 -9.31 12.70
C GLU A 121 10.62 -10.49 11.78
N VAL A 122 9.89 -11.47 12.29
CA VAL A 122 9.43 -12.63 11.50
C VAL A 122 8.52 -12.21 10.34
N VAL A 123 7.67 -11.21 10.56
CA VAL A 123 6.79 -10.65 9.52
C VAL A 123 7.61 -9.80 8.56
N MET A 124 8.53 -8.97 9.05
CA MET A 124 9.44 -8.20 8.19
C MET A 124 10.23 -9.09 7.24
N ARG A 125 10.69 -10.26 7.69
CA ARG A 125 11.41 -11.21 6.83
C ARG A 125 10.51 -12.05 5.95
N GLY A 126 9.30 -12.38 6.41
CA GLY A 126 8.35 -13.23 5.67
C GLY A 126 7.57 -12.50 4.58
N ASP A 127 7.17 -11.25 4.84
CA ASP A 127 6.24 -10.50 3.98
C ASP A 127 6.86 -9.25 3.36
N TYR A 128 8.00 -8.78 3.89
CA TYR A 128 8.70 -7.57 3.45
C TYR A 128 10.18 -7.83 3.12
N GLY A 129 10.58 -9.10 2.99
CA GLY A 129 11.99 -9.48 2.81
C GLY A 129 12.54 -9.12 1.43
N VAL A 130 11.70 -9.15 0.40
CA VAL A 130 11.99 -8.74 -0.98
C VAL A 130 10.67 -8.32 -1.66
N ASP A 131 10.74 -7.52 -2.72
CA ASP A 131 9.61 -7.25 -3.61
C ASP A 131 10.00 -7.43 -5.09
N ASP A 132 9.00 -7.36 -5.98
CA ASP A 132 9.15 -7.53 -7.43
C ASP A 132 8.99 -6.23 -8.24
N PHE A 133 8.93 -5.05 -7.60
CA PHE A 133 8.60 -3.81 -8.32
C PHE A 133 9.67 -3.45 -9.35
N LEU A 134 10.94 -3.45 -8.95
CA LEU A 134 12.04 -3.11 -9.86
C LEU A 134 12.19 -4.14 -10.99
N TRP A 135 11.89 -5.41 -10.70
CA TRP A 135 11.86 -6.46 -11.72
C TRP A 135 10.71 -6.24 -12.72
N LEU A 136 9.53 -5.87 -12.24
CA LEU A 136 8.40 -5.49 -13.10
C LEU A 136 8.75 -4.27 -13.96
N MET A 137 9.43 -3.29 -13.36
CA MET A 137 9.82 -2.05 -14.03
C MET A 137 10.87 -2.31 -15.12
N GLU A 138 11.85 -3.18 -14.86
CA GLU A 138 12.83 -3.62 -15.86
C GLU A 138 12.13 -4.25 -17.08
N ARG A 139 11.16 -5.14 -16.85
CA ARG A 139 10.38 -5.79 -17.92
C ARG A 139 9.50 -4.81 -18.69
N GLY A 140 9.00 -3.76 -18.04
CA GLY A 140 8.26 -2.67 -18.68
C GLY A 140 9.16 -1.54 -19.21
N GLY A 141 10.42 -1.84 -19.52
CA GLY A 141 11.33 -0.90 -20.20
C GLY A 141 11.88 0.20 -19.31
N GLY A 142 11.91 -0.02 -18.00
CA GLY A 142 12.46 0.91 -17.01
C GLY A 142 11.57 2.13 -16.72
N ARG A 143 10.36 2.20 -17.29
CA ARG A 143 9.46 3.35 -17.11
C ARG A 143 8.01 2.92 -16.84
N SER A 144 7.67 1.65 -17.03
CA SER A 144 6.33 1.15 -16.77
C SER A 144 6.40 -0.21 -16.11
N ILE A 145 5.31 -0.66 -15.50
CA ILE A 145 5.12 -2.03 -15.05
C ILE A 145 3.97 -2.66 -15.85
N GLY A 146 4.15 -3.89 -16.30
CA GLY A 146 3.08 -4.67 -16.94
C GLY A 146 2.24 -5.37 -15.87
N VAL A 147 0.92 -5.23 -15.95
CA VAL A 147 -0.04 -5.94 -15.09
C VAL A 147 -0.93 -6.79 -15.97
N GLU A 148 -0.85 -8.11 -15.78
CA GLU A 148 -1.68 -9.08 -16.48
C GLU A 148 -2.90 -9.42 -15.63
N THR A 149 -4.09 -9.29 -16.22
CA THR A 149 -5.39 -9.57 -15.60
C THR A 149 -6.22 -10.48 -16.51
N ASP A 150 -7.35 -10.98 -16.01
CA ASP A 150 -8.31 -11.71 -16.84
C ASP A 150 -8.91 -10.83 -17.96
N ASP A 151 -8.93 -9.50 -17.76
CA ASP A 151 -9.44 -8.50 -18.72
C ASP A 151 -8.38 -8.01 -19.71
N GLY A 152 -7.14 -8.50 -19.61
CA GLY A 152 -6.03 -8.17 -20.49
C GLY A 152 -4.81 -7.61 -19.75
N THR A 153 -3.88 -7.04 -20.53
CA THR A 153 -2.60 -6.52 -20.04
C THR A 153 -2.60 -4.99 -20.03
N PHE A 154 -2.26 -4.41 -18.89
CA PHE A 154 -2.14 -2.96 -18.69
C PHE A 154 -0.68 -2.58 -18.51
N ALA A 155 -0.25 -1.53 -19.19
CA ALA A 155 1.05 -0.90 -18.96
C ALA A 155 0.86 0.30 -18.06
N ILE A 156 1.24 0.18 -16.78
CA ILE A 156 1.08 1.25 -15.79
C ILE A 156 2.36 2.10 -15.77
N PRO A 157 2.25 3.42 -15.99
CA PRO A 157 3.35 4.34 -15.76
C PRO A 157 3.95 4.21 -14.36
N ALA A 158 5.26 4.02 -14.26
CA ALA A 158 5.95 3.89 -12.99
C ALA A 158 7.13 4.85 -12.86
N ALA A 159 7.41 5.29 -11.63
CA ALA A 159 8.60 6.04 -11.25
C ALA A 159 9.11 5.57 -9.88
N VAL A 160 10.39 5.79 -9.63
CA VAL A 160 11.03 5.43 -8.36
C VAL A 160 11.35 6.70 -7.58
N PHE A 161 10.93 6.73 -6.33
CA PHE A 161 11.40 7.66 -5.32
C PHE A 161 12.44 6.94 -4.48
N ASP A 162 13.72 7.29 -4.66
CA ASP A 162 14.83 6.67 -3.95
C ASP A 162 14.88 7.15 -2.50
N ASN A 163 14.32 6.33 -1.60
CA ASN A 163 14.28 6.58 -0.17
C ASN A 163 15.29 5.70 0.60
N ARG A 164 16.34 5.20 -0.08
CA ARG A 164 17.42 4.45 0.56
C ARG A 164 18.25 5.36 1.47
N VAL A 165 18.41 6.62 1.07
CA VAL A 165 18.71 7.72 2.00
C VAL A 165 17.39 8.18 2.60
N ASP A 166 17.32 8.31 3.92
CA ASP A 166 16.04 8.57 4.59
C ASP A 166 15.53 9.99 4.35
N HIS A 167 14.50 10.11 3.52
CA HIS A 167 13.81 11.36 3.22
C HIS A 167 12.49 11.50 3.98
N THR A 168 12.13 10.55 4.84
CA THR A 168 10.73 10.38 5.26
C THR A 168 10.53 10.21 6.77
N SER A 169 11.53 9.73 7.52
CA SER A 169 11.31 9.45 8.96
C SER A 169 10.99 10.70 9.78
N PHE A 170 11.42 11.89 9.37
CA PHE A 170 11.07 13.15 10.06
C PHE A 170 9.56 13.46 10.03
N LEU A 171 8.82 12.94 9.05
CA LEU A 171 7.37 13.13 8.90
C LEU A 171 6.57 12.47 10.04
N ARG A 172 7.23 11.67 10.89
CA ARG A 172 6.61 11.06 12.08
C ARG A 172 6.50 12.03 13.26
N ALA A 173 7.28 13.11 13.25
CA ALA A 173 7.14 14.19 14.24
C ALA A 173 5.86 14.98 13.97
N ASP A 174 5.44 15.79 14.95
CA ASP A 174 4.32 16.71 14.73
C ASP A 174 4.63 17.64 13.55
N HIS A 175 3.60 17.97 12.75
CA HIS A 175 3.77 18.82 11.58
C HIS A 175 4.43 20.17 11.89
N SER A 176 4.18 20.72 13.09
CA SER A 176 4.81 21.96 13.55
C SER A 176 6.31 21.83 13.86
N GLU A 177 6.83 20.62 13.98
CA GLU A 177 8.23 20.30 14.28
C GLU A 177 9.03 19.90 13.04
N TRP A 178 8.39 19.82 11.86
CA TRP A 178 9.07 19.44 10.63
C TRP A 178 10.15 20.47 10.26
N ASP A 179 11.37 19.98 10.06
CA ASP A 179 12.47 20.81 9.57
C ASP A 179 12.16 21.30 8.14
N PRO A 180 12.08 22.63 7.90
CA PRO A 180 11.74 23.16 6.59
C PRO A 180 12.71 22.75 5.47
N GLY A 181 13.99 22.56 5.80
CA GLY A 181 15.00 22.09 4.85
C GLY A 181 14.75 20.64 4.42
N LEU A 182 14.41 19.76 5.37
CA LEU A 182 14.03 18.37 5.06
C LEU A 182 12.74 18.30 4.24
N VAL A 183 11.79 19.19 4.49
CA VAL A 183 10.56 19.31 3.66
C VAL A 183 10.89 19.74 2.24
N GLU A 184 11.77 20.73 2.06
CA GLU A 184 12.19 21.18 0.73
C GLU A 184 12.94 20.06 -0.03
N GLU A 185 13.82 19.34 0.65
CA GLU A 185 14.54 18.19 0.09
C GLU A 185 13.59 17.08 -0.35
N LEU A 186 12.61 16.73 0.49
CA LEU A 186 11.57 15.76 0.16
C LEU A 186 10.77 16.19 -1.06
N HIS A 187 10.30 17.44 -1.10
CA HIS A 187 9.54 17.97 -2.24
C HIS A 187 10.35 17.92 -3.53
N ARG A 188 11.62 18.34 -3.50
CA ARG A 188 12.50 18.30 -4.67
C ARG A 188 12.72 16.87 -5.18
N ALA A 189 12.90 15.92 -4.28
CA ALA A 189 13.08 14.51 -4.64
C ALA A 189 11.78 13.91 -5.24
N LEU A 190 10.61 14.24 -4.66
CA LEU A 190 9.31 13.83 -5.20
C LEU A 190 9.02 14.47 -6.57
N GLU A 191 9.29 15.77 -6.74
CA GLU A 191 9.16 16.48 -8.02
C GLU A 191 10.00 15.79 -9.11
N GLY A 192 11.22 15.37 -8.79
CA GLY A 192 12.07 14.59 -9.68
C GLY A 192 11.40 13.30 -10.14
N SER A 193 10.91 12.48 -9.21
CA SER A 193 10.19 11.24 -9.53
C SER A 193 8.90 11.49 -10.32
N PHE A 194 8.15 12.55 -9.99
CA PHE A 194 6.90 12.88 -10.69
C PHE A 194 7.12 13.42 -12.10
N ALA A 195 8.22 14.14 -12.36
CA ALA A 195 8.58 14.57 -13.71
C ALA A 195 8.79 13.37 -14.66
N GLU A 196 9.28 12.24 -14.15
CA GLU A 196 9.39 10.99 -14.93
C GLU A 196 8.02 10.39 -15.28
N LEU A 197 7.00 10.62 -14.45
CA LEU A 197 5.61 10.25 -14.76
C LEU A 197 5.01 11.21 -15.80
N ASP A 198 5.18 12.52 -15.63
CA ASP A 198 4.49 13.55 -16.42
C ASP A 198 5.07 13.77 -17.83
N SER A 199 6.33 13.39 -18.08
CA SER A 199 6.95 13.37 -19.42
C SER A 199 6.28 12.44 -20.46
N ARG A 200 5.05 12.00 -20.19
CA ARG A 200 4.23 11.03 -20.94
C ARG A 200 2.84 11.55 -21.35
N LYS A 201 2.49 12.78 -21.02
CA LYS A 201 1.38 13.47 -21.71
C LYS A 201 1.89 14.11 -22.99
#